data_AF-A0A0S7YVN7-F1
#
_entry.id   AF-A0A0S7YVN7-F1
#
_cell.length_a   1.000
_cell.length_b   1.000
_cell.length_c   1.000
_cell.angle_alpha   90.00
_cell.angle_beta   90.00
_cell.angle_gamma   90.00
#
_symmetry.space_group_name_H-M   'P 1'
#
loop_
_entity.id
_entity.type
_entity.pdbx_description
1 polymer ?
#
loop_
_entity_poly.entity_id
_entity_poly.type
_entity_poly.pdbx_seq_one_letter_code
_entity_poly.pdbx_strand_id
1 'polypeptide(L)'
;MKNSPRALLAVLVALLLSAGSGICADPQGYEIIDTQQVKQMMGAEDKPLLAFTLSPIEFAIEHIPGSTCIPFELIGNYYEMPEDSADPIVFYCHGPG
;
A
#
# COMPACT_ATOMS: atom_id res chain seq x y z
N MET A 1 -2.22 -18.81 -42.31
CA MET A 1 -2.06 -19.36 -40.94
C MET A 1 -3.45 -19.47 -40.34
N LYS A 2 -4.00 -20.69 -40.26
CA LYS A 2 -5.40 -20.93 -39.90
C LYS A 2 -5.43 -21.27 -38.41
N ASN A 3 -5.58 -20.24 -37.59
CA ASN A 3 -5.49 -20.36 -36.12
C ASN A 3 -6.72 -21.16 -35.66
N SER A 4 -6.49 -22.38 -35.16
CA SER A 4 -7.58 -23.22 -34.67
C SER A 4 -8.13 -22.63 -33.36
N PRO A 5 -9.46 -22.69 -33.11
CA PRO A 5 -10.06 -22.13 -31.90
C PRO A 5 -9.49 -22.78 -30.62
N ARG A 6 -8.95 -24.00 -30.72
CA ARG A 6 -8.26 -24.69 -29.63
C ARG A 6 -6.91 -24.07 -29.30
N ALA A 7 -6.19 -23.56 -30.29
CA ALA A 7 -4.92 -22.87 -30.08
C ALA A 7 -5.15 -21.50 -29.41
N LEU A 8 -6.22 -20.79 -29.81
CA LEU A 8 -6.60 -19.53 -29.17
C LEU A 8 -7.02 -19.73 -27.71
N LEU A 9 -7.80 -20.78 -27.44
CA LEU A 9 -8.22 -21.13 -26.09
C LEU A 9 -7.03 -21.55 -25.20
N ALA A 10 -6.08 -22.31 -25.75
CA ALA A 10 -4.88 -22.70 -25.03
C ALA A 10 -3.99 -21.51 -24.66
N VAL A 11 -3.88 -20.52 -25.55
CA VAL A 11 -3.13 -19.27 -25.27
C VAL A 11 -3.84 -18.43 -24.21
N LEU A 12 -5.16 -18.33 -24.25
CA LEU A 12 -5.95 -17.61 -23.23
C LEU A 12 -5.84 -18.26 -21.85
N VAL A 13 -5.91 -19.59 -21.78
CA VAL A 13 -5.73 -20.34 -20.52
C VAL A 13 -4.30 -20.18 -20.01
N ALA A 14 -3.28 -20.24 -20.88
CA ALA A 14 -1.89 -20.02 -20.49
C ALA A 14 -1.65 -18.58 -19.97
N LEU A 15 -2.28 -17.57 -20.56
CA LEU A 15 -2.22 -16.19 -20.08
C LEU A 15 -2.85 -16.01 -18.70
N LEU A 16 -3.99 -16.67 -18.46
CA LEU A 16 -4.69 -16.62 -17.16
C LEU A 16 -3.91 -17.30 -16.04
N LEU A 17 -3.14 -18.37 -16.35
CA LEU A 17 -2.29 -19.04 -15.37
C LEU A 17 -1.03 -18.24 -14.99
N SER A 18 -0.55 -17.35 -15.85
CA SER A 18 0.62 -16.50 -15.57
C SER A 18 0.33 -15.25 -14.73
N ALA A 19 -0.93 -14.94 -14.44
CA ALA A 19 -1.33 -13.78 -13.63
C ALA A 19 -1.38 -14.05 -12.11
N GLY A 20 -1.05 -15.26 -11.68
CA GLY A 20 -0.92 -15.62 -10.27
C GLY A 20 0.39 -15.11 -9.67
N SER A 21 0.60 -13.80 -9.63
CA SER A 21 1.58 -13.22 -8.70
C SER A 21 1.05 -13.47 -7.30
N GLY A 22 1.59 -14.50 -6.65
CA GLY A 22 1.30 -14.78 -5.25
C GLY A 22 1.61 -13.55 -4.43
N ILE A 23 0.57 -12.90 -3.91
CA ILE A 23 0.69 -12.06 -2.74
C ILE A 23 0.99 -13.05 -1.61
N CYS A 24 2.27 -13.25 -1.34
CA CYS A 24 2.68 -13.84 -0.08
C CYS A 24 2.27 -12.84 0.99
N ALA A 25 1.05 -12.97 1.49
CA ALA A 25 0.60 -12.24 2.65
C ALA A 25 1.60 -12.54 3.78
N ASP A 26 2.26 -11.48 4.28
CA ASP A 26 3.12 -11.61 5.44
C ASP A 26 2.29 -12.14 6.61
N PRO A 27 2.74 -13.16 7.35
CA PRO A 27 2.00 -13.73 8.48
C PRO A 27 1.69 -12.72 9.59
N GLN A 28 2.35 -11.55 9.62
CA GLN A 28 2.09 -10.46 10.56
C GLN A 28 0.91 -9.57 10.16
N GLY A 29 0.37 -9.71 8.94
CA GLY A 29 -0.76 -8.91 8.46
C GLY A 29 -0.40 -7.48 8.03
N TYR A 30 0.89 -7.17 7.86
CA TYR A 30 1.38 -5.91 7.31
C TYR A 30 2.59 -6.15 6.39
N GLU A 31 2.84 -5.22 5.46
CA GLU A 31 4.02 -5.26 4.58
C GLU A 31 5.01 -4.16 4.97
N ILE A 32 6.31 -4.48 4.98
CA ILE A 32 7.36 -3.48 5.07
C ILE A 32 7.76 -3.05 3.65
N ILE A 33 7.54 -1.78 3.35
CA ILE A 33 7.86 -1.17 2.06
C ILE A 33 8.97 -0.13 2.20
N ASP A 34 9.73 0.08 1.14
CA ASP A 34 10.75 1.11 1.09
C ASP A 34 10.21 2.48 0.63
N THR A 35 11.07 3.51 0.68
CA THR A 35 10.70 4.88 0.31
C THR A 35 10.39 5.04 -1.19
N GLN A 36 10.92 4.19 -2.06
CA GLN A 36 10.59 4.21 -3.49
C GLN A 36 9.18 3.67 -3.72
N GLN A 37 8.81 2.59 -3.03
CA GLN A 37 7.46 2.04 -3.07
C GLN A 37 6.43 3.05 -2.55
N VAL A 38 6.69 3.70 -1.42
CA VAL A 38 5.82 4.77 -0.89
C VAL A 38 5.63 5.88 -1.94
N LYS A 39 6.72 6.33 -2.57
CA LYS A 39 6.65 7.36 -3.61
C LYS A 39 5.82 6.95 -4.82
N GLN A 40 5.89 5.67 -5.22
CA GLN A 40 5.06 5.13 -6.30
C GLN A 40 3.58 5.10 -5.90
N MET A 41 3.26 4.65 -4.69
CA MET A 41 1.89 4.62 -4.17
C MET A 41 1.26 6.01 -4.07
N MET A 42 2.04 7.03 -3.71
CA MET A 42 1.56 8.42 -3.68
C MET A 42 1.17 8.98 -5.07
N GLY A 43 1.62 8.35 -6.16
CA GLY A 43 1.28 8.71 -7.53
C GLY A 43 0.08 7.94 -8.10
N ALA A 44 -0.47 6.97 -7.37
CA ALA A 44 -1.63 6.19 -7.80
C ALA A 44 -2.95 6.94 -7.61
N GLU A 45 -4.01 6.50 -8.29
CA GLU A 45 -5.37 7.01 -8.07
C GLU A 45 -5.85 6.69 -6.64
N ASP A 46 -5.63 5.44 -6.21
CA ASP A 46 -5.93 4.95 -4.87
C ASP A 46 -4.70 5.12 -3.93
N LYS A 47 -4.30 6.38 -3.73
CA LYS A 47 -3.17 6.71 -2.85
C LYS A 47 -3.46 6.32 -1.39
N PRO A 48 -2.45 5.86 -0.64
CA PRO A 48 -2.65 5.46 0.75
C PRO A 48 -2.84 6.65 1.68
N LEU A 49 -3.45 6.39 2.83
CA LEU A 49 -3.31 7.27 4.00
C LEU A 49 -1.85 7.17 4.50
N LEU A 50 -1.15 8.30 4.51
CA LEU A 50 0.18 8.40 5.12
C LEU A 50 0.04 8.82 6.59
N ALA A 51 0.14 7.85 7.49
CA ALA A 51 0.02 8.07 8.93
C ALA A 51 1.41 8.31 9.54
N PHE A 52 1.70 9.56 9.91
CA PHE A 52 2.90 9.92 10.67
C PHE A 52 2.65 9.66 12.15
N THR A 53 3.43 8.76 12.75
CA THR A 53 3.09 8.19 14.07
C THR A 53 3.77 8.82 15.28
N LEU A 54 4.55 9.90 15.08
CA LEU A 54 5.21 10.63 16.17
C LEU A 54 4.37 11.83 16.63
N SER A 55 4.95 12.69 17.46
CA SER A 55 4.22 13.82 18.05
C SER A 55 3.85 14.90 17.01
N PRO A 56 2.82 15.72 17.29
CA PRO A 56 2.49 16.88 16.46
C PRO A 56 3.64 17.89 16.33
N ILE A 57 4.54 17.96 17.33
CA ILE A 57 5.72 18.82 17.28
C ILE A 57 6.68 18.33 16.20
N GLU A 58 6.95 17.03 16.17
CA GLU A 58 7.81 16.41 15.15
C GLU A 58 7.20 16.52 13.76
N PHE A 59 5.88 16.30 13.65
CA PHE A 59 5.15 16.50 12.39
C PHE A 59 5.28 17.93 11.87
N ALA A 60 5.21 18.93 12.76
CA ALA A 60 5.36 20.34 12.39
C ALA A 60 6.79 20.71 11.94
N ILE A 61 7.80 19.95 12.37
CA ILE A 61 9.19 20.15 11.96
C ILE A 61 9.41 19.59 10.54
N GLU A 62 9.05 18.34 10.31
CA GLU A 62 9.22 17.66 9.02
C GLU A 62 8.24 16.49 8.88
N HIS A 63 7.61 16.40 7.71
CA HIS A 63 6.75 15.28 7.33
C HIS A 63 6.69 15.15 5.81
N ILE A 64 6.27 13.98 5.33
CA ILE A 64 5.98 13.76 3.90
C ILE A 64 4.72 14.57 3.55
N PRO A 65 4.73 15.40 2.49
CA PRO A 65 3.56 16.17 2.11
C PRO A 65 2.32 15.28 1.85
N GLY A 66 1.20 15.66 2.45
CA GLY A 66 -0.05 14.88 2.37
C GLY A 66 -0.24 13.86 3.49
N SER A 67 0.69 13.77 4.43
CA SER A 67 0.54 12.95 5.63
C SER A 67 -0.49 13.52 6.62
N THR A 68 -1.09 12.62 7.39
CA THR A 68 -1.87 12.91 8.59
C THR A 68 -1.04 12.58 9.83
N CYS A 69 -1.02 13.47 10.82
CA CYS A 69 -0.40 13.20 12.11
C CYS A 69 -1.33 12.33 12.97
N ILE A 70 -0.96 11.06 13.16
CA ILE A 70 -1.69 10.09 13.99
C ILE A 70 -0.70 9.52 15.02
N PRO A 71 -0.50 10.19 16.16
CA PRO A 71 0.36 9.69 17.24
C PRO A 71 0.05 8.22 17.55
N PHE A 72 1.09 7.44 17.81
CA PHE A 72 0.99 5.99 18.00
C PHE A 72 -0.09 5.59 19.01
N GLU A 73 -0.27 6.35 20.08
CA GLU A 73 -1.25 6.11 21.14
C GLU A 73 -2.71 6.28 20.68
N LEU A 74 -2.93 6.94 19.55
CA LEU A 74 -4.26 7.20 18.98
C LEU A 74 -4.61 6.23 17.83
N ILE A 75 -3.68 5.36 17.43
CA ILE A 75 -3.94 4.35 16.38
C ILE A 75 -5.15 3.48 16.80
N GLY A 76 -6.09 3.30 15.87
CA GLY A 76 -7.33 2.54 16.09
C GLY A 76 -8.49 3.35 16.71
N ASN A 77 -8.23 4.54 17.23
CA ASN A 77 -9.26 5.43 17.80
C ASN A 77 -9.27 6.83 17.16
N TYR A 78 -8.43 7.05 16.14
CA TYR A 78 -8.31 8.34 15.47
C TYR A 78 -9.42 8.50 14.41
N TYR A 79 -10.07 9.66 14.39
CA TYR A 79 -11.27 9.90 13.56
C TYR A 79 -11.01 9.91 12.05
N GLU A 80 -9.76 10.12 11.62
CA GLU A 80 -9.37 10.05 10.19
C GLU A 80 -8.87 8.65 9.78
N MET A 81 -8.96 7.65 10.67
CA MET A 81 -8.72 6.28 10.24
C MET A 81 -9.79 5.85 9.24
N PRO A 82 -9.42 5.20 8.12
CA PRO A 82 -10.38 4.62 7.20
C PRO A 82 -11.35 3.68 7.93
N GLU A 83 -12.64 3.84 7.69
CA GLU A 83 -13.66 2.92 8.21
C GLU A 83 -13.57 1.56 7.49
N ASP A 84 -13.12 1.56 6.24
CA ASP A 84 -12.91 0.37 5.42
C ASP A 84 -11.43 -0.04 5.42
N SER A 85 -11.18 -1.33 5.65
CA SER A 85 -9.86 -1.96 5.53
C SER A 85 -9.32 -2.05 4.10
N ALA A 86 -10.12 -1.71 3.09
CA ALA A 86 -9.72 -1.74 1.69
C ALA A 86 -8.74 -0.62 1.31
N ASP A 87 -8.78 0.52 2.01
CA ASP A 87 -7.88 1.63 1.72
C ASP A 87 -6.50 1.39 2.35
N PRO A 88 -5.40 1.45 1.56
CA PRO A 88 -4.08 1.17 2.09
C PRO A 88 -3.64 2.26 3.08
N ILE A 89 -3.07 1.85 4.21
CA ILE A 89 -2.48 2.75 5.21
C ILE A 89 -0.98 2.47 5.27
N VAL A 90 -0.19 3.53 5.16
CA VAL A 90 1.26 3.47 5.34
C VAL A 90 1.62 4.22 6.62
N PHE A 91 2.03 3.48 7.65
CA PHE A 91 2.54 4.03 8.89
C PHE A 91 4.03 4.32 8.77
N TYR A 92 4.46 5.50 9.18
CA TYR A 92 5.88 5.86 9.18
C TYR A 92 6.25 6.83 10.31
N CYS A 93 7.55 6.87 10.60
CA CYS A 93 8.20 7.82 11.48
C CYS A 93 9.47 8.36 10.78
N HIS A 94 10.39 9.01 11.50
CA HIS A 94 11.67 9.42 10.94
C HIS A 94 12.61 8.26 10.55
N GLY A 95 12.26 7.02 10.90
CA GLY A 95 13.11 5.86 10.73
C GLY A 95 14.21 5.77 11.79
N PRO A 96 15.07 4.74 11.72
CA PRO A 96 16.29 4.68 12.52
C PRO A 96 17.22 5.80 12.02
N GLY A 97 17.41 6.84 12.83
CA GLY A 97 18.36 7.91 12.54
C GLY A 97 19.78 7.39 12.35
#